data_AF-A0AAV5W6V0-F1
#
_entry.id   AF-A0AAV5W6V0-F1
#
_cell.length_a   1.000
_cell.length_b   1.000
_cell.length_c   1.000
_cell.angle_alpha   90.00
_cell.angle_beta   90.00
_cell.angle_gamma   90.00
#
_symmetry.space_group_name_H-M   'P 1'
#
loop_
_entity.id
_entity.type
_entity.pdbx_description
1 polymer ?
#
loop_
_entity_poly.entity_id
_entity_poly.type
_entity_poly.pdbx_seq_one_letter_code
_entity_poly.pdbx_strand_id
1 'polypeptide(L)'
;ENKFFWRSAVSNNVLDDLHIGAYQSPDDGSWKWIDDTSNITDYSNFVGAFPIAGHGSCTAMLTESSTAEWINEDCESQKLPFICRRFGYSTLPKDCPIETPKEGKDILAPGFPSPSIPCEYTFVVGANSVVQLEILALEATPNVDFLDIYEGVVGKNLLASLTGTSPNPSTYTTKSDNVMRVNWKP
;
A
#
# COMPACT_ATOMS: atom_id res chain seq x y z
N GLU A 1 -11.36 -2.46 -4.11
CA GLU A 1 -10.04 -3.04 -4.44
C GLU A 1 -9.79 -3.10 -5.94
N ASN A 2 -10.66 -3.72 -6.75
CA ASN A 2 -10.46 -3.84 -8.21
C ASN A 2 -10.09 -2.52 -8.93
N LYS A 3 -10.87 -1.44 -8.72
CA LYS A 3 -10.57 -0.12 -9.31
C LYS A 3 -9.28 0.53 -8.79
N PHE A 4 -8.81 0.15 -7.60
CA PHE A 4 -7.54 0.66 -7.08
C PHE A 4 -6.38 0.09 -7.91
N PHE A 5 -6.35 -1.22 -8.17
CA PHE A 5 -5.33 -1.83 -9.03
C PHE A 5 -5.30 -1.20 -10.43
N TRP A 6 -6.46 -1.00 -11.05
CA TRP A 6 -6.56 -0.31 -12.34
C TRP A 6 -6.00 1.11 -12.30
N ARG A 7 -6.38 1.92 -11.28
CA ARG A 7 -5.86 3.29 -11.13
C ARG A 7 -4.35 3.30 -10.95
N SER A 8 -3.82 2.41 -10.10
CA SER A 8 -2.39 2.27 -9.87
C SER A 8 -1.63 1.88 -11.13
N ALA A 9 -2.18 0.99 -11.96
CA ALA A 9 -1.59 0.62 -13.24
C ALA A 9 -1.57 1.80 -14.22
N VAL A 10 -2.71 2.44 -14.46
CA VAL A 10 -2.83 3.56 -15.40
C VAL A 10 -1.99 4.77 -14.96
N SER A 11 -1.93 5.07 -13.66
CA SER A 11 -1.10 6.17 -13.14
C SER A 11 0.41 5.92 -13.30
N ASN A 12 0.82 4.65 -13.41
CA ASN A 12 2.19 4.24 -13.66
C ASN A 12 2.44 3.89 -15.14
N ASN A 13 1.55 4.33 -16.04
CA ASN A 13 1.66 4.13 -17.48
C ASN A 13 1.71 2.64 -17.90
N VAL A 14 1.05 1.77 -17.13
CA VAL A 14 0.78 0.38 -17.50
C VAL A 14 -0.53 0.36 -18.28
N LEU A 15 -0.43 0.25 -19.60
CA LEU A 15 -1.56 0.33 -20.53
C LEU A 15 -1.83 -0.99 -21.27
N ASP A 16 -0.88 -1.93 -21.23
CA ASP A 16 -0.93 -3.23 -21.89
C ASP A 16 -1.30 -4.34 -20.89
N ASP A 17 -2.38 -4.13 -20.14
CA ASP A 17 -2.94 -5.04 -19.14
C ASP A 17 -2.04 -5.34 -17.94
N LEU A 18 -2.63 -5.98 -16.92
CA LEU A 18 -1.99 -6.23 -15.63
C LEU A 18 -2.38 -7.60 -15.09
N HIS A 19 -1.39 -8.46 -14.82
CA HIS A 19 -1.62 -9.72 -14.11
C HIS A 19 -2.08 -9.49 -12.68
N ILE A 20 -3.14 -10.22 -12.30
CA ILE A 20 -3.66 -10.29 -10.94
C ILE A 20 -3.65 -11.74 -10.45
N GLY A 21 -3.63 -11.92 -9.13
CA GLY A 21 -3.45 -13.22 -8.49
C GLY A 21 -4.63 -14.20 -8.57
N ALA A 22 -5.53 -14.09 -9.54
CA ALA A 22 -6.58 -15.08 -9.77
C ALA A 22 -6.12 -16.09 -10.83
N TYR A 23 -6.33 -17.38 -10.59
CA TYR A 23 -5.90 -18.43 -11.50
C TYR A 23 -6.87 -19.61 -11.53
N GLN A 24 -6.83 -20.40 -12.60
CA GLN A 24 -7.54 -21.67 -12.69
C GLN A 24 -6.69 -22.78 -12.05
N SER A 25 -7.21 -23.41 -11.01
CA SER A 25 -6.55 -24.50 -10.31
C SER A 25 -6.41 -25.72 -11.23
N PRO A 26 -5.21 -26.31 -11.37
CA PRO A 26 -5.02 -27.50 -12.17
C PRO A 26 -5.67 -28.76 -11.55
N ASP A 27 -6.01 -28.72 -10.26
CA ASP A 27 -6.52 -29.87 -9.52
C ASP A 27 -8.01 -30.12 -9.80
N ASP A 28 -8.82 -29.05 -9.82
CA ASP A 28 -10.27 -29.13 -9.93
C ASP A 28 -10.86 -28.20 -11.01
N GLY A 29 -10.02 -27.44 -11.72
CA GLY A 29 -10.43 -26.50 -12.76
C GLY A 29 -11.19 -25.27 -12.23
N SER A 30 -11.29 -25.10 -10.91
CA SER A 30 -11.97 -23.95 -10.31
C SER A 30 -11.05 -22.74 -10.21
N TRP A 31 -11.64 -21.55 -10.22
CA TRP A 31 -10.90 -20.31 -10.15
C TRP A 31 -10.68 -19.89 -8.69
N LYS A 32 -9.42 -19.65 -8.33
CA LYS A 32 -8.97 -19.35 -6.96
C LYS A 32 -8.00 -18.18 -6.93
N TRP A 33 -7.83 -17.58 -5.75
CA TRP A 33 -6.73 -16.66 -5.49
C TRP A 33 -5.45 -17.44 -5.16
N ILE A 34 -4.29 -16.97 -5.64
CA ILE A 34 -2.98 -17.61 -5.44
C ILE A 34 -2.52 -17.69 -3.97
N ASP A 35 -3.19 -16.97 -3.07
CA ASP A 35 -2.90 -16.96 -1.64
C ASP A 35 -3.84 -17.86 -0.83
N ASP A 36 -4.61 -18.71 -1.51
CA ASP A 36 -5.53 -19.70 -0.94
C ASP A 36 -6.58 -19.10 0.02
N THR A 37 -6.82 -17.78 -0.04
CA THR A 37 -7.74 -17.12 0.89
C THR A 37 -9.21 -17.39 0.61
N SER A 38 -9.57 -17.61 -0.67
CA SER A 38 -10.92 -18.00 -1.08
C SER A 38 -10.98 -18.44 -2.55
N ASN A 39 -12.09 -19.06 -2.91
CA ASN A 39 -12.50 -19.18 -4.32
C ASN A 39 -12.95 -17.80 -4.82
N ILE A 40 -12.81 -17.52 -6.12
CA ILE A 40 -13.25 -16.23 -6.70
C ILE A 40 -14.78 -16.05 -6.69
N THR A 41 -15.54 -17.02 -6.17
CA THR A 41 -17.01 -17.03 -6.17
C THR A 41 -17.60 -15.84 -5.44
N ASP A 42 -16.86 -15.25 -4.50
CA ASP A 42 -17.33 -14.11 -3.71
C ASP A 42 -17.25 -12.78 -4.48
N TYR A 43 -16.36 -12.69 -5.47
CA TYR A 43 -16.24 -11.53 -6.35
C TYR A 43 -15.48 -11.89 -7.63
N SER A 44 -16.12 -11.62 -8.77
CA SER A 44 -15.55 -11.80 -10.10
C SER A 44 -15.88 -10.59 -10.97
N ASN A 45 -14.91 -10.17 -11.78
CA ASN A 45 -15.08 -9.08 -12.74
C ASN A 45 -14.67 -9.50 -14.17
N PHE A 46 -14.79 -10.79 -14.52
CA PHE A 46 -14.53 -11.24 -15.89
C PHE A 46 -15.44 -10.54 -16.91
N VAL A 47 -14.87 -10.15 -18.05
CA VAL A 47 -15.64 -9.61 -19.17
C VAL A 47 -16.49 -10.70 -19.79
N GLY A 48 -17.81 -10.49 -19.85
CA GLY A 48 -18.77 -11.30 -20.60
C GLY A 48 -18.45 -12.80 -20.71
N ALA A 49 -17.95 -13.23 -21.87
CA ALA A 49 -17.69 -14.63 -22.22
C ALA A 49 -16.45 -15.26 -21.55
N PHE A 50 -15.72 -14.52 -20.71
CA PHE A 50 -14.57 -15.02 -19.98
C PHE A 50 -14.99 -15.63 -18.64
N PRO A 51 -14.26 -16.64 -18.14
CA PRO A 51 -13.08 -17.26 -18.76
C PRO A 51 -13.42 -18.19 -19.95
N ILE A 52 -12.59 -18.15 -21.00
CA ILE A 52 -12.68 -18.99 -22.20
C ILE A 52 -11.81 -20.24 -22.03
N ALA A 53 -12.40 -21.42 -22.22
CA ALA A 53 -11.67 -22.68 -22.12
C ALA A 53 -10.51 -22.75 -23.13
N GLY A 54 -9.32 -23.12 -22.66
CA GLY A 54 -8.12 -23.26 -23.50
C GLY A 54 -7.32 -21.96 -23.71
N HIS A 55 -7.78 -20.82 -23.19
CA HIS A 55 -7.07 -19.53 -23.27
C HIS A 55 -6.18 -19.29 -22.05
N GLY A 56 -5.54 -20.32 -21.51
CA GLY A 56 -4.66 -20.19 -20.36
C GLY A 56 -5.38 -20.10 -19.00
N SER A 57 -4.58 -20.15 -17.94
CA SER A 57 -5.03 -20.33 -16.54
C SER A 57 -4.76 -19.12 -15.66
N CYS A 58 -4.15 -18.06 -16.19
CA CYS A 58 -3.85 -16.83 -15.45
C CYS A 58 -4.91 -15.76 -15.74
N THR A 59 -5.06 -14.80 -14.83
CA THR A 59 -5.99 -13.67 -15.00
C THR A 59 -5.24 -12.38 -15.26
N ALA A 60 -5.66 -11.66 -16.30
CA ALA A 60 -5.22 -10.29 -16.57
C ALA A 60 -6.39 -9.31 -16.42
N MET A 61 -6.11 -8.14 -15.86
CA MET A 61 -7.01 -6.99 -15.80
C MET A 61 -6.77 -6.10 -17.01
N LEU A 62 -7.85 -5.75 -17.71
CA LEU A 62 -7.82 -4.83 -18.84
C LEU A 62 -7.56 -3.40 -18.35
N THR A 63 -6.40 -2.85 -18.68
CA THR A 63 -6.03 -1.47 -18.25
C THR A 63 -6.57 -0.39 -19.16
N GLU A 64 -6.89 -0.72 -20.41
CA GLU A 64 -7.51 0.18 -21.38
C GLU A 64 -8.97 0.52 -21.05
N SER A 65 -9.64 -0.31 -20.23
CA SER A 65 -11.02 -0.11 -19.84
C SER A 65 -11.16 0.36 -18.39
N SER A 66 -11.85 1.48 -18.18
CA SER A 66 -12.16 2.00 -16.84
C SER A 66 -13.11 1.12 -16.00
N THR A 67 -13.68 0.06 -16.61
CA THR A 67 -14.44 -0.99 -15.91
C THR A 67 -13.53 -1.96 -15.16
N ALA A 68 -12.22 -1.99 -15.48
CA ALA A 68 -11.22 -2.87 -14.88
C ALA A 68 -11.61 -4.36 -14.95
N GLU A 69 -12.19 -4.76 -16.07
CA GLU A 69 -12.64 -6.13 -16.34
C GLU A 69 -11.47 -7.11 -16.49
N TRP A 70 -11.76 -8.39 -16.31
CA TRP A 70 -10.76 -9.46 -16.31
C TRP A 70 -10.91 -10.38 -17.52
N ILE A 71 -9.81 -10.94 -17.97
CA ILE A 71 -9.72 -12.00 -18.97
C ILE A 71 -8.83 -13.13 -18.44
N ASN A 72 -9.02 -14.35 -18.95
CA ASN A 72 -8.03 -15.41 -18.77
C ASN A 72 -7.09 -15.46 -19.97
N GLU A 73 -5.82 -15.65 -19.66
CA GLU A 73 -4.74 -15.69 -20.64
C GLU A 73 -3.63 -16.67 -20.21
N ASP A 74 -2.68 -16.93 -21.12
CA ASP A 74 -1.52 -17.79 -20.87
C ASP A 74 -0.29 -16.96 -20.46
N CYS A 75 -0.11 -16.82 -19.16
CA CYS A 75 0.98 -16.08 -18.52
C CYS A 75 2.39 -16.65 -18.78
N GLU A 76 2.51 -17.86 -19.35
CA GLU A 76 3.80 -18.32 -19.87
C GLU A 76 4.16 -17.66 -21.19
N SER A 77 3.16 -17.46 -22.04
CA SER A 77 3.31 -16.83 -23.35
C SER A 77 3.23 -15.30 -23.29
N GLN A 78 2.36 -14.72 -22.45
CA GLN A 78 2.23 -13.28 -22.27
C GLN A 78 2.94 -12.83 -20.99
N LYS A 79 3.99 -12.03 -21.15
CA LYS A 79 4.72 -11.44 -20.02
C LYS A 79 4.19 -10.05 -19.73
N LEU A 80 3.15 -9.98 -18.92
CA LEU A 80 2.54 -8.72 -18.47
C LEU A 80 3.17 -8.25 -17.14
N PRO A 81 3.14 -6.95 -16.85
CA PRO A 81 3.35 -6.44 -15.50
C PRO A 81 2.33 -7.07 -14.53
N PHE A 82 2.68 -7.16 -13.25
CA PHE A 82 1.81 -7.73 -12.23
C PHE A 82 1.66 -6.80 -11.03
N ILE A 83 0.55 -6.95 -10.31
CA ILE A 83 0.33 -6.30 -9.01
C ILE A 83 0.14 -7.36 -7.92
N CYS A 84 0.77 -7.16 -6.78
CA CYS A 84 0.64 -8.03 -5.62
C CYS A 84 0.18 -7.25 -4.41
N ARG A 85 -0.54 -7.94 -3.52
CA ARG A 85 -0.77 -7.45 -2.16
C ARG A 85 0.32 -7.99 -1.23
N ARG A 86 0.89 -7.14 -0.39
CA ARG A 86 1.73 -7.58 0.74
C ARG A 86 0.78 -7.94 1.90
N PHE A 87 1.06 -9.06 2.57
CA PHE A 87 0.17 -9.71 3.55
C PHE A 87 -0.37 -8.76 4.65
N GLY A 88 -1.67 -8.86 4.93
CA GLY A 88 -2.23 -8.74 6.29
C GLY A 88 -2.67 -7.38 6.84
N TYR A 89 -3.14 -6.40 6.05
CA TYR A 89 -3.70 -5.14 6.59
C TYR A 89 -4.82 -5.34 7.63
N SER A 90 -5.53 -6.47 7.58
CA SER A 90 -6.56 -6.84 8.56
C SER A 90 -6.02 -7.09 9.97
N THR A 91 -4.74 -7.46 10.09
CA THR A 91 -4.04 -7.63 11.38
C THR A 91 -3.27 -6.39 11.82
N LEU A 92 -3.24 -5.34 10.99
CA LEU A 92 -2.57 -4.12 11.40
C LEU A 92 -3.35 -3.44 12.52
N PRO A 93 -2.64 -2.88 13.52
CA PRO A 93 -3.26 -2.05 14.53
C PRO A 93 -4.05 -0.90 13.86
N LYS A 94 -5.33 -0.80 14.21
CA LYS A 94 -6.14 0.38 13.90
C LYS A 94 -5.95 1.48 14.93
N ASP A 95 -5.36 1.14 16.06
CA ASP A 95 -5.08 2.06 17.14
C ASP A 95 -3.69 2.68 16.98
N CYS A 96 -3.56 3.88 17.52
CA CYS A 96 -2.27 4.54 17.62
C CYS A 96 -1.31 3.77 18.53
N PRO A 97 -0.04 3.59 18.12
CA PRO A 97 0.94 2.94 18.98
C PRO A 97 1.16 3.77 20.24
N ILE A 98 1.01 3.12 21.38
CA ILE A 98 1.33 3.69 22.71
C ILE A 98 2.81 3.50 23.02
N GLU A 99 3.40 2.43 22.49
CA GLU A 99 4.82 2.13 22.67
C GLU A 99 5.66 2.85 21.61
N THR A 100 6.85 3.28 22.02
CA THR A 100 7.86 3.84 21.12
C THR A 100 8.23 2.81 20.03
N PRO A 101 8.09 3.15 18.74
CA PRO A 101 8.52 2.28 17.65
C PRO A 101 9.99 1.90 17.79
N LYS A 102 10.30 0.63 17.51
CA LYS A 102 11.67 0.12 17.57
C LYS A 102 12.46 0.52 16.33
N GLU A 103 13.75 0.79 16.53
CA GLU A 103 14.68 1.07 15.44
C GLU A 103 14.70 -0.06 14.40
N GLY A 104 14.78 0.32 13.11
CA GLY A 104 14.83 -0.61 11.99
C GLY A 104 13.51 -1.35 11.71
N LYS A 105 12.40 -0.90 12.29
CA LYS A 105 11.06 -1.41 11.99
C LYS A 105 10.25 -0.39 11.21
N ASP A 106 9.67 -0.86 10.11
CA ASP A 106 8.70 -0.09 9.36
C ASP A 106 7.46 0.16 10.21
N ILE A 107 6.93 1.37 10.09
CA ILE A 107 5.69 1.81 10.70
C ILE A 107 4.72 2.23 9.61
N LEU A 108 3.44 1.90 9.82
CA LEU A 108 2.35 2.26 8.93
C LEU A 108 1.36 3.13 9.71
N ALA A 109 0.71 4.05 9.01
CA ALA A 109 -0.36 4.84 9.59
C ALA A 109 -1.51 3.93 10.08
N PRO A 110 -2.20 4.25 11.20
CA PRO A 110 -3.23 3.37 11.72
C PRO A 110 -4.40 3.32 10.75
N GLY A 111 -4.90 2.12 10.47
CA GLY A 111 -5.95 1.92 9.47
C GLY A 111 -5.45 1.92 8.01
N PHE A 112 -4.13 1.89 7.76
CA PHE A 112 -3.58 1.63 6.44
C PHE A 112 -4.23 0.38 5.80
N PRO A 113 -4.63 0.41 4.51
CA PRO A 113 -4.31 1.40 3.47
C PRO A 113 -5.21 2.64 3.43
N SER A 114 -6.18 2.78 4.34
CA SER A 114 -7.07 3.95 4.41
C SER A 114 -6.90 4.65 5.76
N PRO A 115 -5.76 5.33 6.00
CA PRO A 115 -5.38 5.81 7.33
C PRO A 115 -6.17 7.05 7.75
N SER A 116 -7.43 6.89 8.13
CA SER A 116 -8.33 7.99 8.53
C SER A 116 -8.32 8.31 10.02
N ILE A 117 -7.35 7.78 10.78
CA ILE A 117 -7.27 7.90 12.23
C ILE A 117 -6.09 8.83 12.59
N PRO A 118 -6.34 10.02 13.16
CA PRO A 118 -5.28 10.91 13.61
C PRO A 118 -4.37 10.23 14.63
N CYS A 119 -3.05 10.44 14.51
CA CYS A 119 -2.11 9.68 15.31
C CYS A 119 -0.81 10.40 15.65
N GLU A 120 -0.33 10.25 16.88
CA GLU A 120 0.97 10.76 17.31
C GLU A 120 1.93 9.60 17.62
N TYR A 121 3.10 9.63 16.99
CA TYR A 121 4.22 8.72 17.26
C TYR A 121 5.30 9.48 18.02
N THR A 122 5.84 8.86 19.06
CA THR A 122 7.00 9.40 19.79
C THR A 122 8.17 8.43 19.67
N PHE A 123 9.25 8.91 19.07
CA PHE A 123 10.52 8.19 18.94
C PHE A 123 11.49 8.71 20.00
N VAL A 124 12.11 7.80 20.75
CA VAL A 124 13.07 8.12 21.80
C VAL A 124 14.30 7.24 21.63
N VAL A 125 15.47 7.87 21.59
CA VAL A 125 16.77 7.19 21.57
C VAL A 125 17.59 7.57 22.80
N GLY A 126 18.78 6.99 22.96
CA GLY A 126 19.67 7.31 24.09
C GLY A 126 20.05 8.80 24.15
N ALA A 127 20.37 9.30 25.35
CA ALA A 127 20.58 10.73 25.63
C ALA A 127 21.69 11.42 24.82
N ASN A 128 22.57 10.66 24.15
CA ASN A 128 23.66 11.17 23.31
C ASN A 128 23.45 10.84 21.81
N SER A 129 22.22 10.52 21.43
CA SER A 129 21.85 10.15 20.07
C SER A 129 20.76 11.07 19.55
N VAL A 130 20.69 11.22 18.23
CA VAL A 130 19.62 11.93 17.54
C VAL A 130 18.69 10.91 16.87
N VAL A 131 17.44 11.28 16.68
CA VAL A 131 16.48 10.44 15.95
C VAL A 131 16.56 10.79 14.47
N GLN A 132 16.74 9.77 13.64
CA GLN A 132 16.58 9.87 12.19
C GLN A 132 15.34 9.07 11.77
N LEU A 133 14.44 9.71 11.04
CA LEU A 133 13.23 9.12 10.48
C LEU A 133 13.32 9.16 8.95
N GLU A 134 13.09 8.01 8.33
CA GLU A 134 12.94 7.90 6.88
C GLU A 134 11.47 7.68 6.53
N ILE A 135 10.93 8.57 5.71
CA ILE A 135 9.61 8.43 5.09
C ILE A 135 9.80 7.76 3.74
N LEU A 136 9.52 6.46 3.66
CA LEU A 136 9.68 5.67 2.44
C LEU A 136 8.71 6.11 1.34
N ALA A 137 7.44 6.30 1.70
CA ALA A 137 6.39 6.79 0.83
C ALA A 137 5.29 7.47 1.65
N LEU A 138 4.64 8.48 1.07
CA LEU A 138 3.49 9.17 1.63
C LEU A 138 2.41 9.31 0.55
N GLU A 139 1.19 8.91 0.87
CA GLU A 139 0.00 9.17 0.06
C GLU A 139 -1.03 9.85 0.95
N ALA A 140 -1.24 11.14 0.71
CA ALA A 140 -2.12 12.00 1.50
C ALA A 140 -2.89 12.95 0.58
N THR A 141 -4.08 13.39 0.99
CA THR A 141 -4.85 14.39 0.25
C THR A 141 -4.12 15.75 0.31
N PRO A 142 -3.72 16.34 -0.82
CA PRO A 142 -2.93 17.57 -0.82
C PRO A 142 -3.64 18.73 -0.12
N ASN A 143 -2.96 19.38 0.83
CA ASN A 143 -3.45 20.51 1.63
C ASN A 143 -4.64 20.21 2.56
N VAL A 144 -4.98 18.95 2.75
CA VAL A 144 -6.03 18.51 3.68
C VAL A 144 -5.39 17.64 4.75
N ASP A 145 -4.65 16.63 4.31
CA ASP A 145 -4.00 15.65 5.16
C ASP A 145 -2.54 16.06 5.37
N PHE A 146 -2.03 15.97 6.60
CA PHE A 146 -0.69 16.39 6.96
C PHE A 146 0.05 15.36 7.81
N LEU A 147 1.35 15.19 7.55
CA LEU A 147 2.30 14.52 8.43
C LEU A 147 3.29 15.55 8.96
N ASP A 148 3.11 15.96 10.21
CA ASP A 148 3.98 16.93 10.86
C ASP A 148 5.06 16.25 11.71
N ILE A 149 6.31 16.64 11.50
CA ILE A 149 7.47 16.09 12.19
C ILE A 149 8.07 17.17 13.08
N TYR A 150 8.17 16.90 14.38
CA TYR A 150 8.67 17.82 15.39
C TYR A 150 9.90 17.25 16.12
N GLU A 151 10.83 18.13 16.46
CA GLU A 151 11.94 17.82 17.36
C GLU A 151 11.55 18.08 18.82
N GLY A 152 11.91 17.14 19.69
CA GLY A 152 11.82 17.23 21.13
C GLY A 152 10.46 16.90 21.75
N VAL A 153 10.48 16.76 23.08
CA VAL A 153 9.31 16.42 23.90
C VAL A 153 8.32 17.58 24.00
N VAL A 154 8.83 18.82 24.06
CA VAL A 154 8.05 20.02 24.34
C VAL A 154 8.34 21.10 23.29
N GLY A 155 7.30 21.81 22.86
CA GLY A 155 7.42 22.94 21.93
C GLY A 155 6.96 22.63 20.51
N LYS A 156 7.13 23.64 19.63
CA LYS A 156 6.73 23.62 18.20
C LYS A 156 7.94 23.66 17.26
N ASN A 157 9.01 22.92 17.58
CA ASN A 157 10.18 22.83 16.70
C ASN A 157 9.85 21.92 15.51
N LEU A 158 9.13 22.48 14.53
CA LEU A 158 8.73 21.78 13.32
C LEU A 158 9.95 21.55 12.41
N LEU A 159 10.25 20.29 12.13
CA LEU A 159 11.27 19.88 11.17
C LEU A 159 10.69 19.85 9.75
N ALA A 160 9.49 19.31 9.59
CA ALA A 160 8.79 19.26 8.32
C ALA A 160 7.27 19.12 8.50
N SER A 161 6.52 19.60 7.51
CA SER A 161 5.10 19.36 7.35
C SER A 161 4.88 18.84 5.94
N LEU A 162 4.47 17.57 5.83
CA LEU A 162 4.34 16.87 4.56
C LEU A 162 2.86 16.71 4.21
N THR A 163 2.53 16.86 2.94
CA THR A 163 1.18 16.69 2.40
C THR A 163 1.26 16.23 0.94
N GLY A 164 0.15 15.72 0.40
CA GLY A 164 0.11 15.18 -0.96
C GLY A 164 0.83 13.84 -1.09
N THR A 165 1.33 13.57 -2.29
CA THR A 165 1.98 12.30 -2.63
C THR A 165 3.49 12.47 -2.74
N SER A 166 4.25 11.70 -1.96
CA SER A 166 5.69 11.58 -2.05
C SER A 166 6.07 10.11 -2.26
N PRO A 167 6.36 9.69 -3.50
CA PRO A 167 6.69 8.30 -3.81
C PRO A 167 8.16 7.93 -3.51
N ASN A 168 9.02 8.92 -3.25
CA ASN A 168 10.45 8.72 -3.03
C ASN A 168 10.80 8.86 -1.55
N PRO A 169 11.78 8.09 -1.05
CA PRO A 169 12.26 8.20 0.32
C PRO A 169 12.79 9.59 0.67
N SER A 170 12.49 10.06 1.88
CA SER A 170 13.00 11.32 2.42
C SER A 170 13.36 11.18 3.90
N THR A 171 14.42 11.86 4.34
CA THR A 171 14.98 11.69 5.68
C THR A 171 14.89 12.97 6.49
N TYR A 172 14.46 12.83 7.75
CA TYR A 172 14.35 13.91 8.72
C TYR A 172 15.12 13.53 9.98
N THR A 173 15.97 14.41 10.49
CA THR A 173 16.81 14.13 11.67
C THR A 173 16.66 15.26 12.69
N THR A 174 16.57 14.91 13.97
CA THR A 174 16.64 15.92 15.05
C THR A 174 18.02 16.55 15.10
N LYS A 175 18.10 17.82 15.51
CA LYS A 175 19.38 18.56 15.56
C LYS A 175 20.15 18.31 16.85
N SER A 176 19.44 18.24 17.96
CA SER A 176 20.02 18.22 19.31
C SER A 176 19.26 17.36 20.30
N ASP A 177 17.98 17.08 20.05
CA ASP A 177 17.13 16.29 20.95
C ASP A 177 17.17 14.79 20.60
N ASN A 178 17.09 13.95 21.62
CA ASN A 178 16.98 12.49 21.49
C ASN A 178 15.53 12.02 21.34
N VAL A 179 14.58 12.95 21.20
CA VAL A 179 13.16 12.70 21.00
C VAL A 179 12.66 13.35 19.70
N MET A 180 11.87 12.60 18.93
CA MET A 180 11.12 13.10 17.78
C MET A 180 9.64 12.75 17.93
N ARG A 181 8.75 13.68 17.58
CA ARG A 181 7.30 13.44 17.54
C ARG A 181 6.80 13.58 16.11
N VAL A 182 5.98 12.64 15.67
CA VAL A 182 5.39 12.64 14.32
C VAL A 182 3.88 12.58 14.48
N ASN A 183 3.17 13.51 13.85
CA ASN A 183 1.73 13.66 13.99
C ASN A 183 1.06 13.51 12.61
N TRP A 184 0.33 12.42 12.45
CA TRP A 184 -0.53 12.15 11.30
C TRP A 184 -1.91 12.77 11.50
N LYS A 185 -2.29 13.62 10.55
CA LYS A 185 -3.53 14.40 10.54
C LYS A 185 -4.24 14.15 9.21
N PRO A 186 -5.01 13.05 9.08
CA PRO A 186 -5.82 12.76 7.91
C PRO A 186 -7.06 13.66 7.81
#